data_AF-A0A0N7YMA5-F1
#
_entry.id   AF-A0A0N7YMA5-F1
#
_cell.length_a   1.000
_cell.length_b   1.000
_cell.length_c   1.000
_cell.angle_alpha   90.00
_cell.angle_beta   90.00
_cell.angle_gamma   90.00
#
_symmetry.space_group_name_H-M   'P 1'
#
loop_
_entity.id
_entity.type
_entity.pdbx_description
1 polymer ?
#
loop_
_entity_poly.entity_id
_entity_poly.type
_entity_poly.pdbx_seq_one_letter_code
_entity_poly.pdbx_strand_id
1 'polypeptide(L)' 'MKHTIPERKDRRANRRRRGSTGGRPAGFDKAIYERRSEVERTINALKGFRAVATRFGKRAYLFQGIVTSAAIHLRLRS' A
#
# COMPACT_ATOMS: atom_id res chain seq x y z
N MET A 1 3.60 12.30 15.27
CA MET A 1 3.39 10.93 14.75
C MET A 1 4.21 10.73 13.49
N LYS A 2 4.97 9.63 13.38
CA LYS A 2 5.71 9.28 12.16
C LYS A 2 4.69 8.88 11.09
N HIS A 3 4.83 9.41 9.88
CA HIS A 3 3.91 9.15 8.78
C HIS A 3 4.61 8.27 7.74
N THR A 4 4.00 7.14 7.41
CA THR A 4 4.54 6.20 6.43
C THR A 4 4.38 6.71 5.00
N ILE A 5 3.39 7.58 4.75
CA ILE A 5 3.10 8.15 3.42
C ILE A 5 3.80 9.52 3.32
N PRO A 6 4.39 9.88 2.16
CA PRO A 6 4.99 11.20 2.00
C PRO A 6 3.94 12.32 2.04
N GLU A 7 4.34 13.49 2.55
CA GLU A 7 3.52 14.71 2.49
C GLU A 7 3.22 15.05 1.02
N ARG A 8 1.94 15.30 0.71
CA ARG A 8 1.54 15.69 -0.65
C ARG A 8 2.24 16.99 -1.07
N LYS A 9 2.57 17.12 -2.36
CA LYS A 9 3.33 18.25 -2.91
C LYS A 9 2.66 19.61 -2.65
N ASP A 10 1.33 19.68 -2.79
CA ASP A 10 0.50 20.85 -2.52
C ASP A 10 0.52 21.27 -1.04
N ARG A 11 0.46 20.30 -0.12
CA ARG A 11 0.59 20.56 1.32
C ARG A 11 1.97 21.12 1.67
N ARG A 12 3.03 20.55 1.10
CA ARG A 12 4.40 21.05 1.26
C ARG A 12 4.55 22.48 0.73
N ALA A 13 3.95 22.78 -0.43
CA ALA A 13 3.98 24.12 -1.02
C ALA A 13 3.22 25.15 -0.16
N ASN A 14 2.01 24.80 0.31
CA ASN A 14 1.23 25.68 1.19
C ASN A 14 1.91 25.92 2.53
N ARG A 15 2.56 24.90 3.10
CA ARG A 15 3.37 25.05 4.32
C ARG A 15 4.54 26.01 4.10
N ARG A 16 5.26 25.88 2.99
CA ARG A 16 6.34 26.81 2.62
C ARG A 16 5.82 28.24 2.46
N ARG A 17 4.66 28.44 1.82
CA ARG A 17 4.02 29.75 1.67
C ARG A 17 3.66 30.41 3.00
N ARG A 18 3.29 29.62 4.02
CA ARG A 18 2.93 30.10 5.37
C ARG A 18 4.13 30.42 6.27
N GLY A 19 5.36 30.10 5.85
CA GLY A 19 6.57 30.40 6.63
C GLY A 19 6.54 29.78 8.03
N SER A 20 6.86 30.56 9.06
CA SER A 20 6.86 30.14 10.47
C SER A 20 5.49 29.64 10.97
N THR A 21 4.40 30.16 10.42
CA THR A 21 3.02 29.72 10.75
C THR A 21 2.64 28.40 10.07
N GLY A 22 3.50 27.88 9.18
CA GLY A 22 3.26 26.66 8.41
C GLY A 22 3.35 25.36 9.21
N GLY A 23 3.87 25.41 10.45
CA GLY A 23 4.00 24.25 11.32
C GLY A 23 5.09 23.24 10.89
N ARG A 24 5.22 22.16 11.68
CA ARG A 24 6.28 21.15 11.51
C ARG A 24 6.00 20.23 10.32
N PRO A 25 7.01 19.87 9.49
CA PRO A 25 6.88 18.83 8.47
C PRO A 25 6.40 17.50 9.08
N ALA A 26 5.62 16.74 8.29
CA ALA A 26 5.36 15.34 8.61
C ALA A 26 6.68 14.55 8.64
N GLY A 27 6.89 13.76 9.69
CA GLY A 27 8.06 12.88 9.78
C GLY A 27 7.89 11.72 8.80
N PHE A 28 8.52 11.81 7.63
CA PHE A 28 8.51 10.78 6.60
C PHE A 28 9.82 10.00 6.64
N ASP A 29 9.71 8.66 6.70
CA ASP A 29 10.85 7.76 6.61
C ASP A 29 10.88 7.11 5.22
N LYS A 30 11.88 7.53 4.42
CA LYS A 30 12.04 7.05 3.05
C LYS A 30 12.40 5.56 2.99
N ALA A 31 13.21 5.07 3.93
CA ALA A 31 13.66 3.68 3.93
C ALA A 31 12.48 2.72 4.20
N ILE A 32 11.58 3.10 5.11
CA ILE A 32 10.34 2.35 5.34
C ILE A 32 9.43 2.39 4.09
N TYR A 33 9.35 3.55 3.42
CA TYR A 33 8.50 3.72 2.25
C TYR A 33 8.99 2.96 1.01
N GLU A 34 10.30 2.71 0.85
CA GLU A 34 10.86 1.99 -0.31
C GLU A 34 10.28 0.57 -0.44
N ARG A 35 10.02 -0.10 0.68
CA ARG A 35 9.41 -1.44 0.71
C ARG A 35 7.94 -1.47 0.28
N ARG A 36 7.28 -0.31 0.14
CA ARG A 36 5.89 -0.21 -0.34
C ARG A 36 5.74 -0.77 -1.75
N SER A 37 6.71 -0.53 -2.63
CA SER A 37 6.63 -0.95 -4.03
C SER A 37 6.52 -2.47 -4.18
N GLU A 38 7.21 -3.21 -3.31
CA GLU A 38 7.14 -4.68 -3.25
C GLU A 38 5.74 -5.16 -2.83
N VAL A 39 5.19 -4.56 -1.77
CA VAL A 39 3.83 -4.86 -1.28
C VAL A 39 2.79 -4.56 -2.36
N GLU A 40 2.88 -3.40 -3.01
CA GLU A 40 1.95 -3.00 -4.07
C GLU A 40 2.01 -3.92 -5.28
N ARG A 41 3.22 -4.29 -5.74
CA ARG A 41 3.38 -5.26 -6.83
C ARG A 41 2.76 -6.61 -6.48
N THR A 42 2.97 -7.08 -5.26
CA THR A 42 2.43 -8.36 -4.79
C THR A 42 0.90 -8.35 -4.74
N ILE A 43 0.31 -7.27 -4.20
CA ILE A 43 -1.14 -7.09 -4.19
C ILE A 43 -1.69 -6.98 -5.61
N ASN A 44 -0.99 -6.27 -6.50
CA ASN A 44 -1.40 -6.16 -7.91
C ASN A 44 -1.37 -7.52 -8.62
N ALA A 45 -0.35 -8.35 -8.37
CA ALA A 45 -0.27 -9.71 -8.88
C ALA A 45 -1.43 -10.59 -8.36
N LEU A 46 -1.77 -10.49 -7.07
CA LEU A 46 -2.92 -11.19 -6.48
C LEU A 46 -4.25 -10.75 -7.11
N LYS A 47 -4.40 -9.48 -7.48
CA LYS A 47 -5.58 -8.97 -8.19
C LYS A 47 -5.69 -9.50 -9.63
N GLY A 48 -4.63 -10.07 -10.20
CA GLY A 48 -4.70 -10.78 -11.48
C GLY A 48 -5.55 -12.05 -11.42
N PHE A 49 -5.72 -12.64 -10.24
CA PHE A 49 -6.58 -13.81 -10.06
C PHE A 49 -8.04 -13.37 -9.96
N ARG A 50 -8.87 -13.74 -10.94
CA ARG A 50 -10.29 -13.37 -10.99
C ARG A 50 -11.04 -13.68 -9.68
N ALA A 51 -10.78 -14.84 -9.07
CA ALA A 51 -11.41 -15.24 -7.82
C ALA A 51 -11.07 -14.32 -6.63
N VAL A 52 -9.85 -13.77 -6.60
CA VAL A 52 -9.42 -12.77 -5.60
C VAL A 52 -10.04 -11.41 -5.91
N ALA A 53 -10.02 -11.00 -7.18
CA ALA A 53 -10.50 -9.68 -7.61
C ALA A 53 -12.00 -9.48 -7.40
N THR A 54 -12.82 -10.49 -7.69
CA THR A 54 -14.28 -10.36 -7.60
C THR A 54 -14.83 -10.59 -6.21
N ARG A 55 -14.13 -11.38 -5.38
CA ARG A 55 -14.53 -11.70 -4.00
C ARG A 55 -16.01 -12.13 -3.90
N PHE A 56 -16.44 -13.08 -4.71
CA PHE A 56 -17.83 -13.60 -4.65
C PHE A 56 -18.11 -14.52 -3.45
N GLY A 57 -17.07 -14.96 -2.74
CA GLY A 57 -17.23 -15.77 -1.53
C GLY A 57 -17.82 -14.96 -0.37
N LYS A 58 -18.97 -15.39 0.17
CA LYS A 58 -19.60 -14.76 1.35
C LYS A 58 -18.85 -15.03 2.66
N ARG A 59 -18.10 -16.14 2.74
CA ARG A 59 -17.43 -16.60 3.96
C ARG A 59 -15.96 -16.15 3.96
N ALA A 60 -15.51 -15.56 5.06
CA ALA A 60 -14.15 -15.04 5.20
C ALA A 60 -13.07 -16.12 4.99
N TYR A 61 -13.27 -17.32 5.54
CA TYR A 61 -12.31 -18.42 5.41
C TYR A 61 -12.16 -18.91 3.96
N LEU A 62 -13.24 -18.88 3.17
CA LEU A 62 -13.18 -19.23 1.73
C LEU A 62 -12.34 -18.20 0.98
N PHE A 63 -12.57 -16.91 1.25
CA PHE A 63 -11.77 -15.85 0.64
C PHE A 63 -10.30 -15.95 1.03
N GLN A 64 -10.01 -16.22 2.31
CA GLN A 64 -8.64 -16.43 2.77
C GLN A 64 -7.99 -17.61 2.07
N GLY A 65 -8.67 -18.75 1.93
CA GLY A 65 -8.17 -19.90 1.18
C GLY A 65 -7.84 -19.58 -0.29
N ILE A 66 -8.71 -18.83 -0.97
CA ILE A 66 -8.46 -18.38 -2.35
C ILE A 66 -7.22 -17.49 -2.43
N VAL A 67 -7.07 -16.54 -1.50
CA VAL A 67 -5.89 -15.66 -1.44
C VAL A 67 -4.63 -16.46 -1.16
N THR A 68 -4.66 -17.41 -0.23
CA THR A 68 -3.52 -18.28 0.10
C THR A 68 -3.11 -19.14 -1.09
N SER A 69 -4.05 -19.76 -1.79
CA SER A 69 -3.77 -20.54 -3.00
C SER A 69 -3.16 -19.67 -4.11
N ALA A 70 -3.69 -18.47 -4.33
CA ALA A 70 -3.13 -17.51 -5.30
C ALA A 70 -1.70 -17.07 -4.92
N ALA A 71 -1.44 -16.84 -3.63
CA ALA A 71 -0.11 -16.50 -3.13
C ALA A 71 0.89 -17.65 -3.32
N ILE A 72 0.49 -18.90 -3.04
CA ILE A 72 1.30 -20.09 -3.30
C ILE A 72 1.62 -20.20 -4.79
N HIS A 73 0.61 -20.05 -5.65
CA HIS A 73 0.82 -20.09 -7.09
C HIS A 73 1.80 -19.02 -7.57
N LEU A 74 1.68 -17.78 -7.09
CA LEU A 74 2.59 -16.69 -7.41
C LEU A 74 4.02 -17.00 -6.96
N ARG A 75 4.19 -17.61 -5.77
CA ARG A 75 5.49 -17.98 -5.21
C ARG A 75 6.19 -19.10 -5.97
N LEU A 76 5.43 -20.06 -6.52
CA LEU A 76 5.94 -21.19 -7.30
C LEU A 76 6.27 -20.80 -8.75
N ARG A 77 5.73 -19.69 -9.24
CA ARG A 77 5.99 -19.16 -10.59
C ARG A 77 7.27 -18.30 -10.66
N SER A 78 7.76 -17.78 -9.53
CA SER A 78 8.99 -16.96 -9.43
C SER A 78 10.24 -17.82 -9.27
#